data_AF-A0A1C6FJZ8-F1
#
_entry.id   AF-A0A1C6FJZ8-F1
#
_cell.length_a   1.000
_cell.length_b   1.000
_cell.length_c   1.000
_cell.angle_alpha   90.00
_cell.angle_beta   90.00
_cell.angle_gamma   90.00
#
_symmetry.space_group_name_H-M   'P 1'
#
loop_
_entity.id
_entity.type
_entity.pdbx_description
1 polymer ?
#
loop_
_entity_poly.entity_id
_entity_poly.type
_entity_poly.pdbx_seq_one_letter_code
_entity_poly.pdbx_strand_id
1 'polypeptide(L)'
;MLLFELNKDEARAFMRVVSEFVSIDNKIKREEKSIIDKYISKLNVSKEEIDELSHKEAMEVLDKSEEKIKKMVYFELLGVALIDGDYENSEVDFLEEIAEKFNISRSLKIALANYYFDIDNMQDKSEEEIKEKLIKILN
;
A
#
# COMPACT_ATOMS: atom_id res chain seq x y z
N MET A 1 -7.88 -4.14 -4.78
CA MET A 1 -7.26 -4.29 -3.46
C MET A 1 -6.96 -5.75 -3.21
N LEU A 2 -5.70 -6.09 -3.03
CA LEU A 2 -5.23 -7.44 -2.76
C LEU A 2 -5.14 -7.78 -1.27
N LEU A 3 -5.44 -6.81 -0.39
CA LEU A 3 -5.31 -6.92 1.07
C LEU A 3 -6.02 -8.11 1.74
N PHE A 4 -6.84 -8.90 1.03
CA PHE A 4 -7.52 -10.08 1.58
C PHE A 4 -6.56 -11.23 1.96
N GLU A 5 -5.29 -11.17 1.56
CA GLU A 5 -4.29 -12.17 1.94
C GLU A 5 -3.56 -11.83 3.25
N LEU A 6 -3.70 -10.61 3.76
CA LEU A 6 -3.08 -10.21 5.02
C LEU A 6 -3.72 -10.95 6.18
N ASN A 7 -2.91 -11.52 7.07
CA ASN A 7 -3.39 -11.94 8.36
C ASN A 7 -3.68 -10.73 9.27
N LYS A 8 -4.26 -10.97 10.45
CA LYS A 8 -4.69 -9.88 11.34
C LYS A 8 -3.53 -8.97 11.78
N ASP A 9 -2.36 -9.52 12.08
CA ASP A 9 -1.21 -8.74 12.53
C ASP A 9 -0.63 -7.91 11.38
N GLU A 10 -0.54 -8.50 10.19
CA GLU A 10 -0.09 -7.79 8.99
C GLU A 10 -1.08 -6.69 8.58
N ALA A 11 -2.38 -6.94 8.72
CA ALA A 11 -3.42 -5.94 8.45
C ALA A 11 -3.31 -4.73 9.39
N ARG A 12 -3.11 -4.97 10.70
CA ARG A 12 -2.90 -3.89 11.68
C ARG A 12 -1.62 -3.12 11.38
N ALA A 13 -0.53 -3.83 11.08
CA ALA A 13 0.76 -3.23 10.76
C ALA A 13 0.69 -2.40 9.47
N PHE A 14 0.07 -2.94 8.42
CA PHE A 14 -0.19 -2.21 7.18
C PHE A 14 -0.97 -0.92 7.44
N MET A 15 -2.06 -1.00 8.21
CA MET A 15 -2.86 0.18 8.52
C MET A 15 -2.12 1.23 9.36
N ARG A 16 -1.21 0.79 10.23
CA ARG A 16 -0.33 1.71 10.96
C ARG A 16 0.59 2.48 10.00
N VAL A 17 1.21 1.78 9.05
CA VAL A 17 2.08 2.39 8.04
C VAL A 17 1.29 3.34 7.12
N VAL A 18 0.10 2.94 6.65
CA VAL A 18 -0.77 3.80 5.83
C VAL A 18 -1.18 5.06 6.58
N SER A 19 -1.54 4.95 7.86
CA SER A 19 -1.97 6.09 8.68
C SER A 19 -0.86 7.11 8.88
N GLU A 20 0.39 6.66 8.94
CA GLU A 20 1.55 7.55 8.99
C GLU A 20 1.86 8.16 7.64
N PHE A 21 1.80 7.36 6.58
CA PHE A 21 2.04 7.80 5.21
C PHE A 21 1.17 9.01 4.82
N VAL A 22 -0.14 8.88 5.00
CA VAL A 22 -1.12 9.96 4.74
C VAL A 22 -1.04 11.16 5.70
N SER A 23 -0.18 11.11 6.71
CA SER A 23 0.01 12.18 7.68
C SER A 23 1.32 12.97 7.48
N ILE A 24 2.17 12.56 6.53
CA ILE A 24 3.54 13.10 6.33
C ILE A 24 3.54 14.61 6.06
N ASP A 25 2.66 15.06 5.19
CA ASP A 25 2.52 16.43 4.70
C ASP A 25 1.59 17.29 5.59
N ASN A 26 1.14 16.75 6.74
CA ASN A 26 0.19 17.36 7.69
C ASN A 26 -1.11 17.87 7.05
N LYS A 27 -1.44 17.40 5.84
CA LYS A 27 -2.63 17.79 5.09
C LYS A 27 -3.36 16.56 4.58
N ILE A 28 -3.98 15.82 5.48
CA ILE A 28 -4.87 14.72 5.09
C ILE A 28 -5.95 15.25 4.13
N LYS A 29 -5.87 14.88 2.86
CA LYS A 29 -6.86 15.25 1.85
C LYS A 29 -8.13 14.42 2.07
N ARG A 30 -9.27 14.93 1.58
CA ARG A 30 -10.57 14.26 1.79
C ARG A 30 -10.59 12.87 1.14
N GLU A 31 -9.92 12.73 0.01
CA GLU A 31 -9.76 11.51 -0.75
C GLU A 31 -8.95 10.44 0.03
N GLU A 32 -7.84 10.83 0.66
CA GLU A 32 -7.00 9.93 1.48
C GLU A 32 -7.76 9.40 2.70
N LYS A 33 -8.50 10.27 3.40
CA LYS A 33 -9.33 9.86 4.53
C LYS A 33 -10.36 8.81 4.13
N SER A 34 -10.96 8.95 2.95
CA SER A 34 -11.91 7.97 2.42
C SER A 34 -11.26 6.61 2.17
N ILE A 35 -9.95 6.57 1.89
CA ILE A 35 -9.22 5.33 1.61
C ILE A 35 -8.79 4.63 2.89
N ILE A 36 -8.39 5.38 3.92
CA ILE A 36 -8.18 4.83 5.27
C ILE A 36 -9.45 4.13 5.76
N ASP A 37 -10.60 4.80 5.71
CA ASP A 37 -11.89 4.24 6.17
C ASP A 37 -12.25 2.96 5.39
N LYS A 38 -11.99 2.95 4.08
CA LYS A 38 -12.19 1.78 3.21
C LYS A 38 -11.28 0.62 3.60
N TYR A 39 -10.02 0.89 3.95
CA TYR A 39 -9.10 -0.15 4.40
C TYR A 39 -9.48 -0.69 5.77
N ILE A 40 -9.81 0.16 6.75
CA ILE A 40 -10.32 -0.23 8.08
C ILE A 40 -11.50 -1.19 7.94
N SER A 41 -12.50 -0.82 7.13
CA SER A 41 -13.69 -1.66 6.91
C SER A 41 -13.36 -3.00 6.25
N LYS A 42 -12.44 -3.02 5.28
CA LYS A 42 -12.10 -4.25 4.53
C LYS A 42 -11.21 -5.20 5.29
N LEU A 43 -10.27 -4.67 6.06
CA LEU A 43 -9.33 -5.43 6.88
C LEU A 43 -9.94 -5.86 8.21
N ASN A 44 -11.10 -5.31 8.58
CA ASN A 44 -11.78 -5.59 9.84
C ASN A 44 -10.86 -5.35 11.05
N VAL A 45 -10.18 -4.20 11.03
CA VAL A 45 -9.33 -3.70 12.12
C VAL A 45 -9.95 -2.43 12.69
N SER A 46 -9.81 -2.18 13.98
CA SER A 46 -10.26 -0.94 14.62
C SER A 46 -9.16 0.10 14.68
N LYS A 47 -9.53 1.37 14.91
CA LYS A 47 -8.55 2.45 15.06
C LYS A 47 -7.69 2.25 16.31
N GLU A 48 -8.29 1.75 17.39
CA GLU A 48 -7.59 1.42 18.63
C GLU A 48 -6.53 0.34 18.39
N GLU A 49 -6.86 -0.71 17.62
CA GLU A 49 -5.91 -1.76 17.25
C GLU A 49 -4.73 -1.24 16.41
N ILE A 50 -4.93 -0.17 15.65
CA ILE A 50 -3.90 0.49 14.84
C ILE A 50 -3.03 1.40 15.72
N ASP A 51 -3.66 2.18 16.61
CA ASP A 51 -2.98 3.16 17.47
C ASP A 51 -2.11 2.50 18.56
N GLU A 52 -2.38 1.23 18.91
CA GLU A 52 -1.55 0.42 19.81
C GLU A 52 -0.16 0.05 19.25
N LEU A 53 0.00 0.03 17.92
CA LEU A 53 1.26 -0.29 17.26
C LEU A 53 2.08 0.97 17.01
N SER A 54 3.35 0.97 17.39
CA SER A 54 4.30 1.96 16.89
C SER A 54 4.68 1.68 15.43
N HIS A 55 5.16 2.71 14.71
CA HIS A 55 5.76 2.56 13.38
C HIS A 55 6.76 1.40 13.32
N LYS A 56 7.68 1.39 14.30
CA LYS A 56 8.77 0.41 14.37
C LYS A 56 8.23 -1.01 14.47
N GLU A 57 7.27 -1.25 15.35
CA GLU A 57 6.64 -2.56 15.53
C GLU A 57 5.89 -2.99 14.28
N ALA A 58 5.13 -2.09 13.66
CA ALA A 58 4.45 -2.36 12.40
C ALA A 58 5.44 -2.77 11.30
N MET A 59 6.54 -2.04 11.14
CA MET A 59 7.57 -2.37 10.16
C MET A 59 8.29 -3.69 10.47
N GLU A 60 8.46 -4.05 11.74
CA GLU A 60 9.04 -5.36 12.13
C GLU A 60 8.10 -6.53 11.83
N VAL A 61 6.78 -6.33 11.96
CA VAL A 61 5.77 -7.33 11.57
C VAL A 61 5.85 -7.56 10.07
N LEU A 62 5.77 -6.48 9.28
CA LEU A 62 5.75 -6.57 7.81
C LEU A 62 7.08 -7.06 7.22
N ASP A 63 8.21 -6.72 7.82
CA ASP A 63 9.51 -7.23 7.37
C ASP A 63 9.69 -8.74 7.62
N LYS A 64 8.90 -9.33 8.53
CA LYS A 64 8.89 -10.78 8.75
C LYS A 64 7.86 -11.52 7.89
N SER A 65 6.99 -10.78 7.19
CA SER A 65 6.00 -11.36 6.28
C SER A 65 6.64 -11.98 5.05
N GLU A 66 5.87 -12.81 4.35
CA GLU A 66 6.28 -13.38 3.08
C GLU A 66 6.58 -12.29 2.04
N GLU A 67 7.50 -12.56 1.11
CA GLU A 67 7.87 -11.64 0.02
C GLU A 67 6.66 -11.13 -0.76
N LYS A 68 5.66 -12.00 -1.00
CA LYS A 68 4.42 -11.62 -1.67
C LYS A 68 3.67 -10.54 -0.89
N ILE A 69 3.58 -10.68 0.43
CA ILE A 69 2.91 -9.71 1.31
C ILE A 69 3.67 -8.38 1.30
N LYS A 70 5.01 -8.40 1.38
CA LYS A 70 5.83 -7.18 1.29
C LYS A 70 5.60 -6.42 -0.01
N LYS A 71 5.60 -7.13 -1.15
CA LYS A 71 5.30 -6.54 -2.46
C LYS A 71 3.88 -5.98 -2.53
N MET A 72 2.90 -6.66 -1.93
CA MET A 72 1.52 -6.19 -1.86
C MET A 72 1.36 -4.93 -1.00
N VAL A 73 2.03 -4.86 0.14
CA VAL A 73 2.05 -3.66 1.00
C VAL A 73 2.62 -2.48 0.23
N TYR A 74 3.77 -2.66 -0.41
CA TYR A 74 4.39 -1.60 -1.22
C TYR A 74 3.46 -1.16 -2.37
N PHE A 75 2.85 -2.12 -3.07
CA PHE A 75 1.89 -1.85 -4.13
C PHE A 75 0.71 -0.99 -3.65
N GLU A 76 0.11 -1.33 -2.51
CA GLU A 76 -1.05 -0.59 -2.00
C GLU A 76 -0.66 0.81 -1.49
N LEU A 77 0.51 0.97 -0.86
CA LEU A 77 1.05 2.30 -0.49
C LEU A 77 1.29 3.19 -1.71
N LEU A 78 1.90 2.63 -2.76
CA LEU A 78 2.07 3.31 -4.05
C LEU A 78 0.72 3.76 -4.63
N GLY A 79 -0.33 2.94 -4.50
CA GLY A 79 -1.68 3.30 -4.89
C GLY A 79 -2.27 4.45 -4.08
N VAL A 80 -1.99 4.54 -2.77
CA VAL A 80 -2.42 5.65 -1.92
C VAL A 80 -1.75 6.95 -2.39
N ALA A 81 -0.45 6.91 -2.59
CA ALA A 81 0.33 8.07 -3.02
C ALA A 81 -0.05 8.59 -4.43
N LEU A 82 -0.70 7.77 -5.27
CA LEU A 82 -1.14 8.18 -6.62
C LEU A 82 -2.54 8.81 -6.64
N ILE A 83 -3.28 8.86 -5.53
CA ILE A 83 -4.68 9.31 -5.50
C ILE A 83 -4.83 10.78 -5.91
N ASP A 84 -3.93 11.63 -5.43
CA ASP A 84 -4.03 13.09 -5.60
C ASP A 84 -3.24 13.62 -6.81
N GLY A 85 -2.47 12.75 -7.47
CA GLY A 85 -1.66 13.05 -8.65
C GLY A 85 -0.39 13.88 -8.38
N ASP A 86 -0.14 14.28 -7.12
CA ASP A 86 0.96 15.17 -6.73
C ASP A 86 1.78 14.49 -5.64
N TYR A 87 2.73 13.63 -6.05
CA TYR A 87 3.71 13.04 -5.15
C TYR A 87 4.60 14.11 -4.52
N GLU A 88 4.43 14.37 -3.23
CA GLU A 88 5.36 15.23 -2.51
C GLU A 88 6.69 14.50 -2.28
N ASN A 89 7.83 15.22 -2.25
CA ASN A 89 9.15 14.60 -2.06
C ASN A 89 9.22 13.74 -0.79
N SER A 90 8.52 14.11 0.26
CA SER A 90 8.47 13.37 1.52
C SER A 90 7.71 12.04 1.42
N GLU A 91 6.71 11.95 0.56
CA GLU A 91 6.03 10.69 0.26
C GLU A 91 6.90 9.77 -0.59
N VAL A 92 7.63 10.36 -1.56
CA VAL A 92 8.66 9.63 -2.33
C VAL A 92 9.69 9.04 -1.37
N ASP A 93 10.25 9.85 -0.45
CA ASP A 93 11.24 9.41 0.52
C ASP A 93 10.72 8.26 1.39
N PHE A 94 9.46 8.35 1.84
CA PHE A 94 8.83 7.28 2.61
C PHE A 94 8.68 5.99 1.79
N LEU A 95 8.21 6.07 0.54
CA LEU A 95 8.11 4.87 -0.30
C LEU A 95 9.49 4.26 -0.62
N GLU A 96 10.52 5.08 -0.79
CA GLU A 96 11.88 4.59 -0.97
C GLU A 96 12.38 3.86 0.29
N GLU A 97 12.11 4.36 1.50
CA GLU A 97 12.44 3.66 2.75
C GLU A 97 11.76 2.27 2.81
N ILE A 98 10.45 2.22 2.52
CA ILE A 98 9.71 0.95 2.52
C ILE A 98 10.26 0.01 1.45
N ALA A 99 10.58 0.52 0.25
CA ALA A 99 11.14 -0.26 -0.84
C ALA A 99 12.50 -0.86 -0.48
N GLU A 100 13.39 -0.07 0.13
CA GLU A 100 14.70 -0.55 0.58
C GLU A 100 14.56 -1.64 1.64
N LYS A 101 13.69 -1.41 2.64
CA LYS A 101 13.45 -2.36 3.73
C LYS A 101 12.87 -3.68 3.24
N PHE A 102 11.98 -3.63 2.26
CA PHE A 102 11.35 -4.82 1.67
C PHE A 102 12.10 -5.37 0.45
N ASN A 103 13.29 -4.84 0.15
CA ASN A 103 14.11 -5.25 -1.00
C ASN A 103 13.35 -5.20 -2.35
N ILE A 104 12.52 -4.18 -2.53
CA ILE A 104 11.73 -3.95 -3.74
C ILE A 104 12.63 -3.35 -4.82
N SER A 105 12.96 -4.18 -5.81
CA SER A 105 13.81 -3.75 -6.93
C SER A 105 13.21 -2.56 -7.70
N ARG A 106 14.08 -1.70 -8.25
CA ARG A 106 13.66 -0.59 -9.13
C ARG A 106 12.79 -1.04 -10.29
N SER A 107 13.10 -2.18 -10.90
CA SER A 107 12.30 -2.77 -11.97
C SER A 107 10.88 -3.11 -11.53
N LEU A 108 10.71 -3.62 -10.30
CA LEU A 108 9.41 -3.92 -9.74
C LEU A 108 8.63 -2.63 -9.43
N LYS A 109 9.28 -1.61 -8.85
CA LYS A 109 8.66 -0.30 -8.63
C LYS A 109 8.07 0.28 -9.92
N ILE A 110 8.85 0.27 -11.00
CA ILE A 110 8.42 0.74 -12.32
C ILE A 110 7.24 -0.10 -12.86
N ALA A 111 7.30 -1.43 -12.72
CA ALA A 111 6.22 -2.30 -13.18
C ALA A 111 4.90 -2.04 -12.43
N LEU A 112 4.96 -1.81 -11.12
CA LEU A 112 3.79 -1.49 -10.29
C LEU A 112 3.23 -0.10 -10.59
N ALA A 113 4.08 0.91 -10.82
CA ALA A 113 3.64 2.25 -11.21
C ALA A 113 2.95 2.22 -12.60
N ASN A 114 3.54 1.51 -13.56
CA ASN A 114 2.94 1.31 -14.88
C ASN A 114 1.60 0.57 -14.78
N TYR A 115 1.47 -0.37 -13.84
CA TYR A 115 0.20 -1.05 -13.63
C TYR A 115 -0.93 -0.07 -13.26
N TYR A 116 -0.68 0.89 -12.36
CA TYR A 116 -1.66 1.94 -12.04
C TYR A 116 -1.97 2.83 -13.25
N PHE A 117 -0.96 3.25 -14.00
CA PHE A 117 -1.14 4.03 -15.23
C PHE A 117 -1.95 3.30 -16.31
N ASP A 118 -1.72 1.99 -16.43
CA ASP A 118 -2.40 1.19 -17.44
C ASP A 118 -3.85 0.87 -17.05
N ILE A 119 -4.19 0.77 -15.75
CA ILE A 119 -5.57 0.52 -15.30
C ILE A 119 -6.54 1.54 -15.89
N ASP A 120 -6.16 2.82 -15.86
CA ASP A 120 -7.00 3.91 -16.39
C ASP A 120 -7.26 3.75 -17.90
N ASN A 121 -6.36 3.05 -18.58
CA ASN A 121 -6.41 2.76 -20.02
C ASN A 121 -7.00 1.37 -20.35
N MET A 122 -7.41 0.58 -19.35
CA MET A 122 -7.92 -0.80 -19.49
C MET A 122 -9.43 -0.91 -19.26
N GLN A 123 -10.22 0.08 -19.70
CA GLN A 123 -11.67 0.10 -19.48
C GLN A 123 -12.43 -1.05 -20.17
N ASP A 124 -11.80 -1.69 -21.16
CA ASP A 124 -12.31 -2.82 -21.94
C ASP A 124 -11.95 -4.19 -21.37
N LYS A 125 -11.16 -4.25 -20.29
CA LYS A 125 -10.74 -5.51 -19.65
C LYS A 125 -11.63 -5.89 -18.47
N SER A 126 -11.78 -7.21 -18.28
CA SER A 126 -12.45 -7.75 -17.08
C SER A 126 -11.63 -7.53 -15.81
N GLU A 127 -12.30 -7.55 -14.66
CA GLU A 127 -11.62 -7.48 -13.35
C GLU A 127 -10.64 -8.64 -13.15
N GLU A 128 -10.97 -9.82 -13.68
CA GLU A 128 -10.09 -11.00 -13.68
C GLU A 128 -8.79 -10.75 -14.45
N GLU A 129 -8.86 -10.18 -15.66
CA GLU A 129 -7.67 -9.90 -16.47
C GLU A 129 -6.76 -8.86 -15.81
N ILE A 130 -7.36 -7.83 -15.21
CA ILE A 130 -6.65 -6.80 -14.45
C ILE A 130 -5.92 -7.46 -13.26
N LYS A 131 -6.62 -8.33 -12.51
CA LYS A 131 -6.06 -9.05 -11.38
C LYS A 131 -4.94 -10.02 -11.79
N GLU A 132 -5.09 -10.74 -12.91
CA GLU A 132 -4.06 -11.64 -13.43
C GLU A 132 -2.78 -10.89 -13.80
N LYS A 133 -2.90 -9.71 -14.42
CA LYS A 133 -1.74 -8.87 -14.74
C LYS A 133 -0.98 -8.49 -13.46
N LEU A 134 -1.69 -8.11 -12.41
CA LEU A 134 -1.07 -7.76 -11.13
C LEU A 134 -0.36 -8.97 -10.50
N ILE A 135 -1.00 -10.14 -10.49
CA ILE A 135 -0.41 -11.37 -9.95
C ILE A 135 0.89 -11.73 -10.68
N LYS A 136 0.95 -11.54 -12.00
CA LYS A 136 2.17 -11.77 -12.81
C LYS A 136 3.31 -10.81 -12.47
N ILE A 137 3.01 -9.61 -11.98
CA ILE A 137 4.03 -8.64 -11.54
C ILE A 137 4.53 -8.97 -10.12
N LEU A 138 3.64 -9.48 -9.26
CA LEU A 138 3.96 -9.79 -7.86
C LEU A 138 4.67 -11.12 -7.65
N ASN A 139 4.48 -12.09 -8.55
CA ASN A 139 5.20 -13.38 -8.56
C ASN A 139 6.60 -13.21 -9.15
#